data_AF-A0A2D5VMC1-F1
#
_entry.id   AF-A0A2D5VMC1-F1
#
_cell.length_a   1.000
_cell.length_b   1.000
_cell.length_c   1.000
_cell.angle_alpha   90.00
_cell.angle_beta   90.00
_cell.angle_gamma   90.00
#
_symmetry.space_group_name_H-M   'P 1'
#
loop_
_entity.id
_entity.type
_entity.pdbx_description
1 polymer ?
#
loop_
_entity_poly.entity_id
_entity_poly.type
_entity_poly.pdbx_seq_one_letter_code
_entity_poly.pdbx_strand_id
1 'polypeptide(L)'
;MHPVSILFLSLLVVIFAILLVVCGFVLYFQRYDVPVEQQELSDAFKQQKFDVVYLWVDGLDPEFQKRRFGSVKSASESCRYADNGELEYSVAMTRRYLGDMVNHTYIVTQQQTPKWYDPERDTDITIVDHRDIMGDLVTFQSGVIELFLHKIPGIGEWVLYFNDDIFVNQPIDKEVLFYADNKPRFMYDGWGISPLFANVMTLNQEPVAASLRYTEKIYIRNHPEHKNKHHSLRSHGPLQIHVPTLAKIAEANIEHVEETKTHTTRCNNDFMILTYYLMYMVDNEKGAIGNNYPVRYVFINNMTSTNRMQMNRAFQDKNTYFICLNDSRTANFEKTTKGIRDTLRDAYQSV
;
A
#
# COMPACT_ATOMS: atom_id res chain seq x y z
N MET A 1 1.74 -0.76 -58.72
CA MET A 1 2.50 -1.06 -57.47
C MET A 1 2.31 -2.53 -57.17
N HIS A 2 3.40 -3.30 -57.08
CA HIS A 2 3.32 -4.75 -56.87
C HIS A 2 2.81 -5.06 -55.44
N PRO A 3 1.94 -6.07 -55.26
CA PRO A 3 1.41 -6.45 -53.95
C PRO A 3 2.51 -6.84 -52.94
N VAL A 4 3.67 -7.29 -53.44
CA VAL A 4 4.87 -7.59 -52.63
C VAL A 4 5.43 -6.33 -51.95
N SER A 5 5.35 -5.17 -52.61
CA SER A 5 5.87 -3.90 -52.08
C SER A 5 5.03 -3.36 -50.93
N ILE A 6 3.72 -3.62 -50.95
CA ILE A 6 2.78 -3.20 -49.89
C ILE A 6 3.00 -4.08 -48.64
N LEU A 7 3.14 -5.39 -48.82
CA LEU A 7 3.40 -6.31 -47.70
C LEU A 7 4.73 -5.98 -46.98
N PHE A 8 5.75 -5.62 -47.76
CA PHE A 8 7.06 -5.24 -47.23
C PHE A 8 7.02 -3.91 -46.45
N LEU A 9 6.26 -2.93 -46.95
CA LEU A 9 6.06 -1.65 -46.25
C LEU A 9 5.29 -1.85 -44.93
N SER A 10 4.25 -2.68 -44.95
CA SER A 10 3.47 -3.02 -43.75
C SER A 10 4.32 -3.72 -42.68
N LEU A 11 5.20 -4.64 -43.09
CA LEU A 11 6.10 -5.34 -42.18
C LEU A 11 7.11 -4.37 -41.53
N LEU A 12 7.66 -3.43 -42.32
CA LEU A 12 8.57 -2.39 -41.83
C LEU A 12 7.91 -1.47 -40.80
N VAL A 13 6.65 -1.07 -41.01
CA VAL A 13 5.89 -0.25 -40.05
C VAL A 13 5.66 -1.00 -38.74
N VAL A 14 5.33 -2.30 -38.80
CA VAL A 14 5.16 -3.14 -37.60
C VAL A 14 6.48 -3.32 -36.85
N ILE A 15 7.58 -3.59 -37.55
CA ILE A 15 8.91 -3.72 -36.93
C ILE A 15 9.33 -2.38 -36.28
N PHE A 16 9.10 -1.25 -36.95
CA PHE A 16 9.41 0.07 -36.42
C PHE A 16 8.54 0.41 -35.19
N ALA A 17 7.26 0.04 -35.20
CA ALA A 17 6.39 0.19 -34.04
C ALA A 17 6.85 -0.69 -32.85
N ILE A 18 7.25 -1.94 -33.11
CA ILE A 18 7.82 -2.83 -32.08
C ILE A 18 9.13 -2.25 -31.54
N LEU A 19 10.02 -1.75 -32.40
CA LEU A 19 11.26 -1.12 -31.97
C LEU A 19 11.02 0.15 -31.16
N LEU A 20 10.02 0.96 -31.50
CA LEU A 20 9.64 2.13 -30.70
C LEU A 20 9.04 1.72 -29.35
N VAL A 21 8.24 0.64 -29.30
CA VAL A 21 7.73 0.09 -28.04
C VAL A 21 8.86 -0.47 -27.18
N VAL A 22 9.80 -1.20 -27.78
CA VAL A 22 10.97 -1.79 -27.10
C VAL A 22 11.95 -0.70 -26.65
N CYS A 23 12.30 0.26 -27.49
CA CYS A 23 13.14 1.40 -27.11
C CYS A 23 12.44 2.29 -26.08
N GLY A 24 11.12 2.50 -26.22
CA GLY A 24 10.30 3.15 -25.20
C GLY A 24 10.34 2.40 -23.88
N PHE A 25 10.27 1.07 -23.91
CA PHE A 25 10.43 0.20 -22.74
C PHE A 25 11.83 0.34 -22.12
N VAL A 26 12.90 0.26 -22.94
CA VAL A 26 14.28 0.37 -22.46
C VAL A 26 14.55 1.75 -21.86
N LEU A 27 14.07 2.83 -22.49
CA LEU A 27 14.19 4.19 -21.95
C LEU A 27 13.30 4.43 -20.72
N TYR A 28 12.16 3.74 -20.62
CA TYR A 28 11.29 3.75 -19.45
C TYR A 28 11.96 3.08 -18.24
N PHE A 29 12.65 1.95 -18.46
CA PHE A 29 13.44 1.28 -17.43
C PHE A 29 14.79 1.97 -17.13
N GLN A 30 15.29 2.82 -18.03
CA GLN A 30 16.49 3.63 -17.79
C GLN A 30 16.22 4.92 -16.99
N ARG A 31 14.97 5.20 -16.61
CA ARG A 31 14.66 6.38 -15.80
C ARG A 31 14.75 6.03 -14.31
N TYR A 32 15.68 6.73 -13.65
CA TYR A 32 15.99 6.80 -12.21
C TYR A 32 17.14 5.95 -11.66
N ASP A 33 18.14 5.54 -12.43
CA ASP A 33 19.47 5.30 -11.82
C ASP A 33 20.11 6.65 -11.47
N VAL A 34 19.59 7.30 -10.41
CA VAL A 34 20.35 8.34 -9.72
C VAL A 34 21.47 7.58 -9.01
N PRO A 35 22.75 7.86 -9.32
CA PRO A 35 23.85 7.36 -8.51
C PRO A 35 23.66 7.99 -7.12
N VAL A 36 23.08 7.24 -6.19
CA VAL A 36 23.07 7.64 -4.79
C VAL A 36 24.51 7.45 -4.35
N GLU A 37 25.20 8.57 -4.13
CA GLU A 37 26.47 8.57 -3.42
C GLU A 37 26.25 7.77 -2.13
N GLN A 38 26.96 6.65 -1.97
CA GLN A 38 26.82 5.76 -0.83
C GLN A 38 27.36 6.46 0.43
N GLN A 39 26.61 7.42 0.95
CA GLN A 39 26.71 7.77 2.35
C GLN A 39 26.03 6.66 3.14
N GLU A 40 26.59 6.28 4.28
CA GLU A 40 25.88 5.40 5.19
C GLU A 40 24.84 6.21 5.97
N LEU A 41 23.75 5.56 6.39
CA LEU A 41 22.84 6.16 7.36
C LEU A 41 23.63 6.65 8.57
N SER A 42 23.32 7.84 9.05
CA SER A 42 23.95 8.35 10.28
C SER A 42 23.71 7.39 11.45
N ASP A 43 24.67 7.24 12.35
CA ASP A 43 24.55 6.34 13.51
C ASP A 43 23.30 6.64 14.36
N ALA A 44 22.96 7.93 14.50
CA ALA A 44 21.75 8.37 15.19
C ALA A 44 20.49 7.82 14.51
N PHE A 45 20.41 7.89 13.18
CA PHE A 45 19.26 7.39 12.43
C PHE A 45 19.23 5.85 12.38
N LYS A 46 20.39 5.18 12.34
CA LYS A 46 20.48 3.71 12.49
C LYS A 46 19.88 3.25 13.82
N GLN A 47 20.10 4.00 14.91
CA GLN A 47 19.54 3.70 16.24
C GLN A 47 18.08 4.15 16.42
N GLN A 48 17.61 5.14 15.66
CA GLN A 48 16.23 5.63 15.77
C GLN A 48 15.22 4.54 15.41
N LYS A 49 14.38 4.15 16.36
CA LYS A 49 13.28 3.22 16.10
C LYS A 49 12.10 3.93 15.43
N PHE A 50 11.30 3.19 14.68
CA PHE A 50 10.06 3.66 14.07
C PHE A 50 8.86 2.93 14.67
N ASP A 51 7.69 3.56 14.57
CA ASP A 51 6.44 2.89 14.90
C ASP A 51 5.89 2.16 13.68
N VAL A 52 4.99 1.22 13.92
CA VAL A 52 4.24 0.51 12.87
C VAL A 52 2.77 0.83 13.03
N VAL A 53 2.07 1.11 11.93
CA VAL A 53 0.62 1.34 11.94
C VAL A 53 -0.06 0.39 10.96
N TYR A 54 -1.05 -0.34 11.47
CA TYR A 54 -1.97 -1.17 10.69
C TYR A 54 -3.37 -0.56 10.67
N LEU A 55 -4.07 -0.69 9.54
CA LEU A 55 -5.52 -0.58 9.48
C LEU A 55 -6.13 -1.97 9.35
N TRP A 56 -7.15 -2.26 10.15
CA TRP A 56 -7.79 -3.57 10.10
C TRP A 56 -9.24 -3.52 10.56
N VAL A 57 -10.06 -4.36 9.93
CA VAL A 57 -11.41 -4.71 10.37
C VAL A 57 -11.71 -6.19 10.08
N ASP A 58 -12.49 -6.83 10.94
CA ASP A 58 -13.17 -8.10 10.64
C ASP A 58 -14.58 -7.80 10.11
N GLY A 59 -14.79 -7.99 8.82
CA GLY A 59 -16.09 -7.81 8.17
C GLY A 59 -17.13 -8.87 8.49
N LEU A 60 -16.76 -9.95 9.17
CA LEU A 60 -17.72 -10.93 9.73
C LEU A 60 -18.26 -10.54 11.10
N ASP A 61 -17.73 -9.48 11.72
CA ASP A 61 -18.30 -8.93 12.95
C ASP A 61 -19.75 -8.48 12.71
N PRO A 62 -20.73 -9.04 13.44
CA PRO A 62 -22.14 -8.67 13.31
C PRO A 62 -22.41 -7.17 13.51
N GLU A 63 -21.68 -6.51 14.41
CA GLU A 63 -21.85 -5.08 14.68
C GLU A 63 -21.28 -4.24 13.56
N PHE A 64 -20.12 -4.62 12.99
CA PHE A 64 -19.61 -4.01 11.76
C PHE A 64 -20.61 -4.15 10.61
N GLN A 65 -21.17 -5.35 10.41
CA GLN A 65 -22.15 -5.59 9.35
C GLN A 65 -23.43 -4.78 9.53
N LYS A 66 -23.95 -4.67 10.76
CA LYS A 66 -25.09 -3.80 11.06
C LYS A 66 -24.78 -2.33 10.73
N ARG A 67 -23.61 -1.82 11.11
CA ARG A 67 -23.18 -0.45 10.77
C ARG A 67 -23.05 -0.25 9.25
N ARG A 68 -22.46 -1.22 8.54
CA ARG A 68 -22.14 -1.12 7.11
C ARG A 68 -23.33 -1.36 6.17
N PHE A 69 -24.17 -2.34 6.50
CA PHE A 69 -25.21 -2.88 5.62
C PHE A 69 -26.62 -2.76 6.20
N GLY A 70 -26.77 -2.25 7.43
CA GLY A 70 -28.06 -2.18 8.13
C GLY A 70 -28.61 -3.54 8.57
N SER A 71 -27.89 -4.63 8.31
CA SER A 71 -28.31 -6.01 8.62
C SER A 71 -27.09 -6.92 8.69
N VAL A 72 -27.22 -8.02 9.45
CA VAL A 72 -26.24 -9.11 9.44
C VAL A 72 -26.44 -9.91 8.15
N LYS A 73 -25.37 -10.06 7.37
CA LYS A 73 -25.31 -10.78 6.10
C LYS A 73 -24.63 -12.13 6.29
N SER A 74 -24.92 -13.09 5.42
CA SER A 74 -24.17 -14.35 5.42
C SER A 74 -22.69 -14.11 5.10
N ALA A 75 -21.82 -15.03 5.53
CA ALA A 75 -20.39 -14.97 5.19
C ALA A 75 -20.14 -14.96 3.67
N SER A 76 -21.02 -15.59 2.88
CA SER A 76 -20.97 -15.53 1.42
C SER A 76 -21.30 -14.16 0.82
N GLU A 77 -22.17 -13.39 1.47
CA GLU A 77 -22.58 -12.05 1.00
C GLU A 77 -21.66 -10.94 1.50
N SER A 78 -21.06 -11.12 2.67
CA SER A 78 -20.11 -10.18 3.29
C SER A 78 -18.65 -10.56 3.02
N CYS A 79 -18.43 -11.60 2.19
CA CYS A 79 -17.14 -12.25 2.08
C CYS A 79 -16.03 -11.26 1.78
N ARG A 80 -16.26 -10.19 1.01
CA ARG A 80 -15.25 -9.15 0.67
C ARG A 80 -14.51 -8.52 1.86
N TYR A 81 -15.08 -8.55 3.06
CA TYR A 81 -14.53 -7.85 4.23
C TYR A 81 -14.03 -8.77 5.35
N ALA A 82 -14.15 -10.10 5.22
CA ALA A 82 -13.75 -11.02 6.29
C ALA A 82 -12.23 -11.04 6.54
N ASP A 83 -11.84 -11.22 7.80
CA ASP A 83 -10.44 -11.47 8.19
C ASP A 83 -10.07 -12.94 7.92
N ASN A 84 -8.98 -13.20 7.18
CA ASN A 84 -8.44 -14.56 7.03
C ASN A 84 -7.30 -14.85 8.03
N GLY A 85 -7.00 -13.92 8.93
CA GLY A 85 -5.88 -13.98 9.86
C GLY A 85 -4.60 -13.36 9.30
N GLU A 86 -4.67 -12.62 8.19
CA GLU A 86 -3.52 -11.91 7.61
C GLU A 86 -2.85 -11.00 8.64
N LEU A 87 -3.64 -10.21 9.37
CA LEU A 87 -3.10 -9.28 10.37
C LEU A 87 -2.25 -9.99 11.43
N GLU A 88 -2.71 -11.16 11.92
CA GLU A 88 -2.00 -11.94 12.94
C GLU A 88 -0.58 -12.28 12.46
N TYR A 89 -0.49 -12.82 11.24
CA TYR A 89 0.79 -13.22 10.66
C TYR A 89 1.63 -12.03 10.19
N SER A 90 1.00 -10.97 9.69
CA SER A 90 1.71 -9.75 9.33
C SER A 90 2.40 -9.14 10.55
N VAL A 91 1.68 -8.98 11.67
CA VAL A 91 2.24 -8.47 12.92
C VAL A 91 3.33 -9.41 13.45
N ALA A 92 3.10 -10.73 13.45
CA ALA A 92 4.09 -11.71 13.91
C ALA A 92 5.38 -11.68 13.08
N MET A 93 5.27 -11.59 11.74
CA MET A 93 6.43 -11.52 10.84
C MET A 93 7.15 -10.17 10.96
N THR A 94 6.42 -9.07 11.11
CA THR A 94 6.99 -7.75 11.41
C THR A 94 7.78 -7.77 12.72
N ARG A 95 7.22 -8.30 13.81
CA ARG A 95 7.93 -8.49 15.08
C ARG A 95 9.18 -9.35 14.90
N ARG A 96 9.08 -10.45 14.17
CA ARG A 96 10.19 -11.38 13.94
C ARG A 96 11.35 -10.77 13.16
N TYR A 97 11.06 -9.97 12.14
CA TYR A 97 12.07 -9.50 11.19
C TYR A 97 12.49 -8.04 11.37
N LEU A 98 11.61 -7.20 11.93
CA LEU A 98 11.86 -5.77 12.16
C LEU A 98 11.89 -5.38 13.64
N GLY A 99 11.67 -6.31 14.58
CA GLY A 99 11.47 -6.00 16.00
C GLY A 99 12.53 -5.09 16.64
N ASP A 100 13.80 -5.22 16.23
CA ASP A 100 14.89 -4.37 16.73
C ASP A 100 14.79 -2.91 16.26
N MET A 101 14.12 -2.66 15.13
CA MET A 101 13.89 -1.34 14.56
C MET A 101 12.53 -0.75 14.94
N VAL A 102 11.60 -1.57 15.43
CA VAL A 102 10.26 -1.15 15.83
C VAL A 102 10.29 -0.69 17.30
N ASN A 103 9.67 0.47 17.55
CA ASN A 103 9.42 1.00 18.88
C ASN A 103 8.05 0.52 19.39
N HIS A 104 6.99 0.83 18.66
CA HIS A 104 5.62 0.49 19.05
C HIS A 104 4.76 0.15 17.82
N THR A 105 3.75 -0.71 18.00
CA THR A 105 2.80 -1.05 16.93
C THR A 105 1.40 -0.56 17.28
N TYR A 106 0.77 0.18 16.37
CA TYR A 106 -0.62 0.62 16.50
C TYR A 106 -1.49 -0.14 15.50
N ILE A 107 -2.63 -0.64 15.97
CA ILE A 107 -3.64 -1.27 15.12
C ILE A 107 -4.89 -0.42 15.21
N VAL A 108 -5.16 0.35 14.15
CA VAL A 108 -6.35 1.20 14.08
C VAL A 108 -7.51 0.36 13.57
N THR A 109 -8.59 0.32 14.35
CA THR A 109 -9.77 -0.52 14.09
C THR A 109 -11.07 0.28 14.17
N GLN A 110 -12.17 -0.35 13.80
CA GLN A 110 -13.52 0.21 13.95
C GLN A 110 -14.29 -0.52 15.05
N GLN A 111 -14.00 -0.19 16.31
CA GLN A 111 -14.64 -0.80 17.50
C GLN A 111 -14.41 -2.31 17.58
N GLN A 112 -13.21 -2.77 17.22
CA GLN A 112 -12.86 -4.18 17.18
C GLN A 112 -11.55 -4.44 17.91
N THR A 113 -11.38 -5.69 18.33
CA THR A 113 -10.11 -6.17 18.89
C THR A 113 -9.76 -7.47 18.17
N PRO A 114 -8.55 -7.58 17.58
CA PRO A 114 -8.14 -8.82 16.94
C PRO A 114 -8.18 -9.98 17.93
N LYS A 115 -8.73 -11.13 17.53
CA LYS A 115 -8.96 -12.29 18.44
C LYS A 115 -7.68 -12.86 19.05
N TRP A 116 -6.55 -12.67 18.38
CA TRP A 116 -5.24 -13.15 18.82
C TRP A 116 -4.58 -12.18 19.81
N TYR A 117 -5.00 -10.92 19.87
CA TYR A 117 -4.39 -9.89 20.71
C TYR A 117 -4.66 -10.16 22.19
N ASP A 118 -3.60 -10.05 22.99
CA ASP A 118 -3.65 -10.20 24.43
C ASP A 118 -2.88 -9.02 25.06
N PRO A 119 -3.54 -8.09 25.79
CA PRO A 119 -2.91 -6.89 26.33
C PRO A 119 -1.83 -7.17 27.39
N GLU A 120 -1.86 -8.34 28.04
CA GLU A 120 -0.82 -8.72 29.02
C GLU A 120 0.45 -9.22 28.31
N ARG A 121 0.28 -9.87 27.16
CA ARG A 121 1.38 -10.41 26.34
C ARG A 121 1.94 -9.38 25.35
N ASP A 122 1.05 -8.63 24.71
CA ASP A 122 1.32 -7.76 23.57
C ASP A 122 1.47 -6.29 24.00
N THR A 123 2.32 -6.05 25.01
CA THR A 123 2.51 -4.71 25.62
C THR A 123 3.10 -3.65 24.67
N ASP A 124 3.72 -4.08 23.57
CA ASP A 124 4.24 -3.28 22.45
C ASP A 124 3.18 -2.95 21.38
N ILE A 125 1.93 -3.36 21.60
CA ILE A 125 0.80 -3.08 20.71
C ILE A 125 -0.22 -2.17 21.41
N THR A 126 -0.74 -1.19 20.68
CA THR A 126 -1.94 -0.43 21.09
C THR A 126 -3.03 -0.57 20.05
N ILE A 127 -4.19 -1.06 20.49
CA ILE A 127 -5.41 -1.01 19.70
C ILE A 127 -5.97 0.41 19.78
N VAL A 128 -6.07 1.06 18.64
CA VAL A 128 -6.61 2.43 18.51
C VAL A 128 -7.99 2.31 17.87
N ASP A 129 -9.03 2.79 18.55
CA ASP A 129 -10.32 2.93 17.89
C ASP A 129 -10.24 4.13 16.96
N HIS A 130 -10.67 3.99 15.70
CA HIS A 130 -10.61 5.10 14.77
C HIS A 130 -11.30 6.37 15.31
N ARG A 131 -12.31 6.26 16.17
CA ARG A 131 -12.96 7.42 16.80
C ARG A 131 -12.01 8.27 17.64
N ASP A 132 -10.93 7.68 18.15
CA ASP A 132 -9.91 8.40 18.91
C ASP A 132 -9.14 9.41 18.04
N ILE A 133 -9.11 9.21 16.71
CA ILE A 133 -8.36 10.05 15.77
C ILE A 133 -9.25 10.83 14.78
N MET A 134 -10.45 10.32 14.47
CA MET A 134 -11.41 10.94 13.55
C MET A 134 -12.71 11.43 14.21
N GLY A 135 -12.91 11.19 15.51
CA GLY A 135 -14.20 11.43 16.19
C GLY A 135 -15.29 10.44 15.75
N ASP A 136 -16.56 10.77 16.01
CA ASP A 136 -17.71 9.88 15.72
C ASP A 136 -18.07 9.75 14.23
N LEU A 137 -17.12 10.00 13.32
CA LEU A 137 -17.31 9.86 11.89
C LEU A 137 -17.52 8.37 11.53
N VAL A 138 -18.50 8.10 10.66
CA VAL A 138 -18.78 6.74 10.18
C VAL A 138 -18.19 6.57 8.79
N THR A 139 -17.20 5.71 8.65
CA THR A 139 -16.61 5.36 7.36
C THR A 139 -16.28 3.87 7.29
N PHE A 140 -16.21 3.36 6.06
CA PHE A 140 -15.84 1.98 5.74
C PHE A 140 -14.76 1.92 4.66
N GLN A 141 -14.03 3.03 4.47
CA GLN A 141 -12.90 3.11 3.57
C GLN A 141 -11.63 3.55 4.30
N SER A 142 -10.53 2.85 4.04
CA SER A 142 -9.22 3.15 4.63
C SER A 142 -8.78 4.59 4.36
N GLY A 143 -9.06 5.11 3.16
CA GLY A 143 -8.65 6.44 2.74
C GLY A 143 -9.12 7.58 3.66
N VAL A 144 -10.27 7.43 4.31
CA VAL A 144 -10.73 8.41 5.32
C VAL A 144 -9.93 8.28 6.61
N ILE A 145 -9.66 7.06 7.07
CA ILE A 145 -8.86 6.81 8.28
C ILE A 145 -7.41 7.30 8.07
N GLU A 146 -6.87 7.10 6.86
CA GLU A 146 -5.54 7.55 6.45
C GLU A 146 -5.34 9.08 6.62
N LEU A 147 -6.41 9.89 6.51
CA LEU A 147 -6.38 11.34 6.77
C LEU A 147 -5.94 11.68 8.19
N PHE A 148 -6.14 10.78 9.16
CA PHE A 148 -6.01 11.05 10.59
C PHE A 148 -4.89 10.27 11.28
N LEU A 149 -4.08 9.48 10.57
CA LEU A 149 -3.01 8.67 11.18
C LEU A 149 -2.03 9.52 12.00
N HIS A 150 -1.78 10.76 11.57
CA HIS A 150 -0.91 11.71 12.28
C HIS A 150 -1.46 12.15 13.65
N LYS A 151 -2.70 11.79 13.99
CA LYS A 151 -3.36 12.10 15.27
C LYS A 151 -3.36 10.93 16.26
N ILE A 152 -2.79 9.78 15.89
CA ILE A 152 -2.69 8.63 16.80
C ILE A 152 -1.95 9.07 18.09
N PRO A 153 -2.55 8.91 19.28
CA PRO A 153 -1.90 9.32 20.52
C PRO A 153 -0.59 8.58 20.76
N GLY A 154 0.48 9.33 21.03
CA GLY A 154 1.81 8.75 21.30
C GLY A 154 2.59 8.33 20.07
N ILE A 155 2.06 8.53 18.85
CA ILE A 155 2.75 8.16 17.61
C ILE A 155 4.09 8.88 17.47
N GLY A 156 5.12 8.13 17.09
CA GLY A 156 6.46 8.62 16.84
C GLY A 156 6.58 9.43 15.56
N GLU A 157 7.78 9.98 15.34
CA GLU A 157 8.09 10.83 14.19
C GLU A 157 8.02 10.06 12.86
N TRP A 158 8.50 8.81 12.86
CA TRP A 158 8.56 7.93 11.70
C TRP A 158 7.72 6.69 11.93
N VAL A 159 6.90 6.38 10.93
CA VAL A 159 5.98 5.25 10.95
C VAL A 159 6.14 4.44 9.68
N LEU A 160 6.16 3.11 9.82
CA LEU A 160 5.88 2.22 8.71
C LEU A 160 4.39 1.90 8.69
N TYR A 161 3.69 2.41 7.68
CA TYR A 161 2.29 2.12 7.46
C TYR A 161 2.13 0.84 6.64
N PHE A 162 1.36 -0.11 7.18
CA PHE A 162 0.97 -1.36 6.56
C PHE A 162 -0.55 -1.43 6.39
N ASN A 163 -1.00 -2.04 5.30
CA ASN A 163 -2.30 -2.71 5.31
C ASN A 163 -2.12 -4.08 5.99
N ASP A 164 -3.23 -4.67 6.45
CA ASP A 164 -3.25 -5.98 7.11
C ASP A 164 -2.77 -7.13 6.22
N ASP A 165 -2.82 -6.96 4.90
CA ASP A 165 -2.39 -7.92 3.89
C ASP A 165 -0.93 -7.78 3.41
N ILE A 166 -0.12 -6.92 4.06
CA ILE A 166 1.29 -6.71 3.74
C ILE A 166 2.17 -7.43 4.76
N PHE A 167 3.13 -8.22 4.31
CA PHE A 167 4.02 -9.05 5.13
C PHE A 167 5.48 -8.69 4.92
N VAL A 168 6.27 -8.68 5.99
CA VAL A 168 7.73 -8.70 5.93
C VAL A 168 8.18 -10.14 5.77
N ASN A 169 8.93 -10.47 4.72
CA ASN A 169 9.22 -11.85 4.38
C ASN A 169 10.57 -12.37 4.93
N GLN A 170 11.47 -11.47 5.29
CA GLN A 170 12.82 -11.80 5.77
C GLN A 170 13.42 -10.62 6.57
N PRO A 171 14.53 -10.83 7.32
CA PRO A 171 15.26 -9.73 7.94
C PRO A 171 15.70 -8.71 6.88
N ILE A 172 15.57 -7.43 7.18
CA ILE A 172 16.05 -6.33 6.32
C ILE A 172 16.81 -5.31 7.15
N ASP A 173 17.82 -4.71 6.55
CA ASP A 173 18.52 -3.56 7.12
C ASP A 173 17.72 -2.27 6.90
N LYS A 174 17.99 -1.23 7.69
CA LYS A 174 17.25 0.05 7.59
C LYS A 174 17.48 0.74 6.24
N GLU A 175 18.61 0.45 5.60
CA GLU A 175 19.02 0.87 4.26
C GLU A 175 18.13 0.30 3.16
N VAL A 176 17.39 -0.77 3.46
CA VAL A 176 16.26 -1.18 2.64
C VAL A 176 15.26 -0.03 2.70
N LEU A 177 14.75 0.37 3.87
CA LEU A 177 13.67 1.37 4.00
C LEU A 177 14.07 2.84 3.73
N PHE A 178 15.34 3.19 3.90
CA PHE A 178 15.84 4.57 3.83
C PHE A 178 17.16 4.66 3.05
N TYR A 179 17.37 5.78 2.37
CA TYR A 179 18.66 6.12 1.78
C TYR A 179 19.60 6.70 2.82
N ALA A 180 20.90 6.57 2.53
CA ALA A 180 22.05 7.26 3.09
C ALA A 180 21.80 8.59 3.82
N ASP A 181 21.07 9.50 3.18
CA ASP A 181 20.76 10.85 3.65
C ASP A 181 19.51 10.91 4.54
N ASN A 182 19.17 9.77 5.16
CA ASN A 182 17.98 9.51 5.99
C ASN A 182 16.65 9.73 5.26
N LYS A 183 16.64 9.79 3.93
CA LYS A 183 15.40 9.95 3.16
C LYS A 183 14.66 8.62 3.01
N PRO A 184 13.32 8.59 3.16
CA PRO A 184 12.55 7.40 2.90
C PRO A 184 12.74 6.93 1.44
N ARG A 185 12.98 5.63 1.31
CA ARG A 185 13.07 4.94 0.03
C ARG A 185 11.72 4.34 -0.29
N PHE A 186 10.96 5.05 -1.11
CA PHE A 186 9.61 4.68 -1.47
C PHE A 186 9.58 3.58 -2.51
N MET A 187 8.65 2.65 -2.32
CA MET A 187 8.44 1.50 -3.20
C MET A 187 7.37 1.82 -4.24
N TYR A 188 7.58 1.43 -5.49
CA TYR A 188 6.70 1.76 -6.63
C TYR A 188 6.42 0.54 -7.50
N ASP A 189 5.19 0.38 -7.97
CA ASP A 189 4.80 -0.73 -8.84
C ASP A 189 5.22 -0.52 -10.31
N GLY A 190 6.06 0.48 -10.59
CA GLY A 190 6.52 0.81 -11.94
C GLY A 190 5.42 1.33 -12.87
N TRP A 191 4.19 1.53 -12.39
CA TRP A 191 3.08 2.15 -13.13
C TRP A 191 2.94 3.63 -12.75
N GLY A 192 2.84 4.50 -13.75
CA GLY A 192 2.52 5.91 -13.55
C GLY A 192 1.04 6.17 -13.25
N ILE A 193 0.71 7.32 -12.65
CA ILE A 193 -0.62 7.97 -12.75
C ILE A 193 -0.80 8.51 -14.19
N SER A 194 -0.37 7.74 -15.20
CA SER A 194 -0.35 8.20 -16.57
C SER A 194 -1.78 8.32 -17.09
N PRO A 195 -2.01 9.22 -18.07
CA PRO A 195 -3.30 9.33 -18.73
C PRO A 195 -3.80 7.98 -19.25
N LEU A 196 -2.93 7.07 -19.71
CA LEU A 196 -3.34 5.80 -20.32
C LEU A 196 -3.80 4.76 -19.27
N PHE A 197 -3.05 4.55 -18.18
CA PHE A 197 -3.44 3.64 -17.09
C PHE A 197 -4.71 4.14 -16.41
N ALA A 198 -4.73 5.42 -16.08
CA ALA A 198 -5.88 6.02 -15.46
C ALA A 198 -7.05 6.14 -16.46
N ASN A 199 -6.86 6.26 -17.79
CA ASN A 199 -7.96 6.19 -18.76
C ASN A 199 -8.56 4.78 -18.84
N VAL A 200 -7.74 3.72 -18.83
CA VAL A 200 -8.24 2.32 -18.83
C VAL A 200 -9.03 2.02 -17.54
N MET A 201 -8.57 2.51 -16.39
CA MET A 201 -9.28 2.31 -15.11
C MET A 201 -10.48 3.25 -14.94
N THR A 202 -10.40 4.49 -15.46
CA THR A 202 -11.54 5.45 -15.48
C THR A 202 -12.64 5.00 -16.44
N LEU A 203 -12.31 4.31 -17.54
CA LEU A 203 -13.27 3.65 -18.42
C LEU A 203 -14.10 2.57 -17.69
N ASN A 204 -13.54 1.97 -16.64
CA ASN A 204 -14.24 1.03 -15.76
C ASN A 204 -14.90 1.72 -14.54
N GLN A 205 -14.86 3.05 -14.45
CA GLN A 205 -15.40 3.84 -13.32
C GLN A 205 -14.89 3.41 -11.93
N GLU A 206 -13.65 2.93 -11.84
CA GLU A 206 -13.06 2.55 -10.55
C GLU A 206 -12.81 3.79 -9.67
N PRO A 207 -13.46 3.94 -8.50
CA PRO A 207 -13.36 5.15 -7.69
C PRO A 207 -11.92 5.49 -7.27
N VAL A 208 -11.09 4.48 -7.05
CA VAL A 208 -9.67 4.65 -6.70
C VAL A 208 -8.90 5.39 -7.80
N ALA A 209 -9.11 5.04 -9.06
CA ALA A 209 -8.41 5.69 -10.18
C ALA A 209 -8.84 7.15 -10.35
N ALA A 210 -10.13 7.44 -10.13
CA ALA A 210 -10.64 8.80 -10.16
C ALA A 210 -10.08 9.65 -9.00
N SER A 211 -10.03 9.10 -7.79
CA SER A 211 -9.49 9.77 -6.59
C SER A 211 -7.98 10.01 -6.67
N LEU A 212 -7.22 9.11 -7.30
CA LEU A 212 -5.80 9.34 -7.63
C LEU A 212 -5.64 10.57 -8.53
N ARG A 213 -6.42 10.67 -9.62
CA ARG A 213 -6.40 11.85 -10.51
C ARG A 213 -6.89 13.12 -9.82
N TYR A 214 -7.92 13.02 -8.98
CA TYR A 214 -8.43 14.15 -8.21
C TYR A 214 -7.34 14.70 -7.28
N THR A 215 -6.66 13.81 -6.55
CA THR A 215 -5.53 14.16 -5.66
C THR A 215 -4.37 14.77 -6.41
N GLU A 216 -3.97 14.21 -7.57
CA GLU A 216 -2.91 14.76 -8.42
C GLU A 216 -3.26 16.18 -8.92
N LYS A 217 -4.52 16.43 -9.31
CA LYS A 217 -4.96 17.78 -9.73
C LYS A 217 -4.82 18.80 -8.61
N ILE A 218 -5.16 18.43 -7.37
CA ILE A 218 -4.98 19.29 -6.19
C ILE A 218 -3.49 19.56 -5.99
N TYR A 219 -2.68 18.51 -6.03
CA TYR A 219 -1.23 18.61 -5.88
C TYR A 219 -0.60 19.55 -6.90
N ILE A 220 -0.87 19.38 -8.20
CA ILE A 220 -0.36 20.24 -9.27
C ILE A 220 -0.84 21.69 -9.13
N ARG A 221 -2.07 21.91 -8.66
CA ARG A 221 -2.58 23.26 -8.40
C ARG A 221 -1.80 23.95 -7.30
N ASN A 222 -1.46 23.23 -6.23
CA ASN A 222 -0.71 23.77 -5.09
C ASN A 222 0.80 23.88 -5.37
N HIS A 223 1.31 23.05 -6.30
CA HIS A 223 2.71 22.96 -6.70
C HIS A 223 2.89 23.09 -8.22
N PRO A 224 2.56 24.26 -8.81
CA PRO A 224 2.61 24.45 -10.27
C PRO A 224 4.01 24.25 -10.88
N GLU A 225 5.07 24.38 -10.09
CA GLU A 225 6.46 24.06 -10.44
C GLU A 225 6.70 22.57 -10.74
N HIS A 226 5.82 21.68 -10.26
CA HIS A 226 5.91 20.24 -10.45
C HIS A 226 4.96 19.69 -11.54
N LYS A 227 4.18 20.54 -12.21
CA LYS A 227 3.14 20.13 -13.19
C LYS A 227 3.61 19.22 -14.34
N ASN A 228 4.91 19.22 -14.66
CA ASN A 228 5.49 18.43 -15.75
C ASN A 228 6.21 17.17 -15.23
N LYS A 229 6.24 16.93 -13.92
CA LYS A 229 6.83 15.73 -13.32
C LYS A 229 5.89 14.55 -13.52
N HIS A 230 6.48 13.36 -13.56
CA HIS A 230 5.73 12.11 -13.64
C HIS A 230 5.47 11.58 -12.23
N HIS A 231 4.22 11.55 -11.80
CA HIS A 231 3.83 10.96 -10.53
C HIS A 231 3.57 9.47 -10.71
N SER A 232 4.34 8.65 -9.98
CA SER A 232 4.21 7.20 -10.02
C SER A 232 3.24 6.70 -8.94
N LEU A 233 2.72 5.48 -9.10
CA LEU A 233 1.88 4.84 -8.09
C LEU A 233 2.74 4.08 -7.08
N ARG A 234 2.48 4.30 -5.78
CA ARG A 234 3.09 3.49 -4.73
C ARG A 234 2.88 2.02 -5.01
N SER A 235 3.86 1.20 -4.63
CA SER A 235 3.65 -0.23 -4.59
C SER A 235 2.74 -0.61 -3.43
N HIS A 236 2.24 -1.85 -3.51
CA HIS A 236 1.56 -2.52 -2.43
C HIS A 236 2.56 -3.05 -1.38
N GLY A 237 3.45 -2.17 -0.89
CA GLY A 237 4.38 -2.40 0.21
C GLY A 237 4.18 -1.37 1.32
N PRO A 238 4.94 -1.45 2.44
CA PRO A 238 4.81 -0.47 3.51
C PRO A 238 5.24 0.93 3.05
N LEU A 239 4.63 1.95 3.64
CA LEU A 239 4.99 3.36 3.41
C LEU A 239 5.70 3.93 4.62
N GLN A 240 6.87 4.53 4.41
CA GLN A 240 7.57 5.31 5.42
C GLN A 240 6.91 6.70 5.53
N ILE A 241 6.18 6.92 6.60
CA ILE A 241 5.47 8.17 6.88
C ILE A 241 6.28 8.98 7.89
N HIS A 242 6.65 10.20 7.51
CA HIS A 242 7.08 11.24 8.41
C HIS A 242 5.85 11.97 8.94
N VAL A 243 5.47 11.67 10.19
CA VAL A 243 4.22 12.11 10.81
C VAL A 243 4.04 13.64 10.79
N PRO A 244 5.06 14.46 11.12
CA PRO A 244 4.94 15.91 11.04
C PRO A 244 4.68 16.44 9.62
N THR A 245 5.21 15.78 8.59
CA THR A 245 4.92 16.15 7.20
C THR A 245 3.48 15.80 6.84
N LEU A 246 3.00 14.61 7.22
CA LEU A 246 1.63 14.20 6.97
C LEU A 246 0.62 15.16 7.63
N ALA A 247 0.88 15.58 8.87
CA ALA A 247 0.07 16.57 9.58
C ALA A 247 0.00 17.92 8.85
N LYS A 248 1.16 18.43 8.38
CA LYS A 248 1.22 19.68 7.60
C LYS A 248 0.45 19.58 6.29
N ILE A 249 0.50 18.44 5.62
CA ILE A 249 -0.28 18.21 4.39
C ILE A 249 -1.78 18.20 4.68
N ALA A 250 -2.20 17.55 5.77
CA ALA A 250 -3.61 17.54 6.18
C ALA A 250 -4.11 18.96 6.46
N GLU A 251 -3.34 19.76 7.20
CA GLU A 251 -3.69 21.15 7.52
C GLU A 251 -3.73 22.05 6.27
N ALA A 252 -2.73 21.95 5.40
CA ALA A 252 -2.66 22.74 4.16
C ALA A 252 -3.76 22.40 3.14
N ASN A 253 -4.38 21.23 3.26
CA ASN A 253 -5.44 20.75 2.37
C ASN A 253 -6.75 20.50 3.13
N ILE A 254 -7.01 21.27 4.20
CA ILE A 254 -8.14 21.03 5.11
C ILE A 254 -9.50 21.00 4.39
N GLU A 255 -9.70 21.82 3.36
CA GLU A 255 -10.93 21.79 2.55
C GLU A 255 -11.21 20.39 1.97
N HIS A 256 -10.18 19.76 1.40
CA HIS A 256 -10.28 18.43 0.80
C HIS A 256 -10.37 17.32 1.84
N VAL A 257 -9.74 17.49 3.01
CA VAL A 257 -9.89 16.60 4.17
C VAL A 257 -11.33 16.65 4.69
N GLU A 258 -11.89 17.84 4.85
CA GLU A 258 -13.25 18.07 5.34
C GLU A 258 -14.32 17.56 4.38
N GLU A 259 -14.09 17.66 3.06
CA GLU A 259 -14.94 17.02 2.05
C GLU A 259 -14.86 15.49 2.15
N THR A 260 -13.66 14.94 2.07
CA THR A 260 -13.42 13.48 2.00
C THR A 260 -13.91 12.74 3.25
N LYS A 261 -13.77 13.34 4.43
CA LYS A 261 -14.19 12.69 5.69
C LYS A 261 -15.69 12.42 5.78
N THR A 262 -16.51 13.08 4.94
CA THR A 262 -17.95 12.83 4.86
C THR A 262 -18.30 11.57 4.06
N HIS A 263 -17.34 11.02 3.31
CA HIS A 263 -17.56 9.86 2.45
C HIS A 263 -17.50 8.55 3.24
N THR A 264 -18.63 7.84 3.30
CA THR A 264 -18.75 6.56 4.02
C THR A 264 -18.18 5.38 3.21
N THR A 265 -18.14 5.51 1.88
CA THR A 265 -17.55 4.57 0.92
C THR A 265 -16.73 5.33 -0.11
N ARG A 266 -15.83 4.65 -0.83
CA ARG A 266 -15.00 5.29 -1.86
C ARG A 266 -15.84 6.08 -2.88
N CYS A 267 -15.42 7.30 -3.12
CA CYS A 267 -15.97 8.24 -4.11
C CYS A 267 -14.90 8.57 -5.15
N ASN A 268 -15.28 9.33 -6.18
CA ASN A 268 -14.36 9.69 -7.28
C ASN A 268 -13.51 10.94 -6.99
N ASN A 269 -13.78 11.59 -5.85
CA ASN A 269 -13.19 12.83 -5.35
C ASN A 269 -12.64 12.64 -3.92
N ASP A 270 -12.23 11.42 -3.55
CA ASP A 270 -11.52 11.23 -2.29
C ASP A 270 -10.13 11.84 -2.38
N PHE A 271 -9.76 12.66 -1.39
CA PHE A 271 -8.41 13.15 -1.22
C PHE A 271 -7.53 12.05 -0.62
N MET A 272 -6.71 11.41 -1.46
CA MET A 272 -5.80 10.34 -1.05
C MET A 272 -4.53 10.93 -0.45
N ILE A 273 -4.57 11.27 0.84
CA ILE A 273 -3.48 11.98 1.51
C ILE A 273 -2.13 11.26 1.43
N LEU A 274 -2.10 9.92 1.46
CA LEU A 274 -0.84 9.16 1.35
C LEU A 274 -0.25 9.24 -0.06
N THR A 275 -1.08 9.36 -1.10
CA THR A 275 -0.62 9.63 -2.46
C THR A 275 -0.10 11.06 -2.58
N TYR A 276 -0.79 12.05 -2.00
CA TYR A 276 -0.30 13.42 -1.95
C TYR A 276 1.05 13.52 -1.22
N TYR A 277 1.15 12.88 -0.05
CA TYR A 277 2.38 12.78 0.74
C TYR A 277 3.54 12.20 -0.06
N LEU A 278 3.30 11.13 -0.81
CA LEU A 278 4.31 10.51 -1.64
C LEU A 278 4.83 11.48 -2.72
N MET A 279 3.93 12.14 -3.46
CA MET A 279 4.29 13.13 -4.49
C MET A 279 5.07 14.28 -3.86
N TYR A 280 4.57 14.83 -2.74
CA TYR A 280 5.22 15.90 -2.00
C TYR A 280 6.64 15.54 -1.58
N MET A 281 6.84 14.36 -0.99
CA MET A 281 8.15 13.93 -0.51
C MET A 281 9.14 13.73 -1.66
N VAL A 282 8.73 13.11 -2.77
CA VAL A 282 9.60 12.87 -3.93
C VAL A 282 9.94 14.18 -4.64
N ASP A 283 8.96 15.03 -4.91
CA ASP A 283 9.19 16.20 -5.74
C ASP A 283 9.97 17.31 -5.02
N ASN A 284 9.91 17.33 -3.70
CA ASN A 284 10.66 18.25 -2.84
C ASN A 284 11.97 17.63 -2.35
N GLU A 285 12.43 16.52 -2.94
CA GLU A 285 13.70 15.85 -2.63
C GLU A 285 13.84 15.42 -1.15
N LYS A 286 12.71 15.19 -0.48
CA LYS A 286 12.63 14.70 0.92
C LYS A 286 12.50 13.19 1.00
N GLY A 287 12.29 12.52 -0.12
CA GLY A 287 12.22 11.08 -0.30
C GLY A 287 12.63 10.75 -1.74
N ALA A 288 12.91 9.48 -2.01
CA ALA A 288 13.27 9.06 -3.36
C ALA A 288 12.69 7.68 -3.69
N ILE A 289 12.51 7.45 -4.99
CA ILE A 289 11.97 6.20 -5.54
C ILE A 289 13.07 5.15 -5.52
N GLY A 290 12.81 4.02 -4.87
CA GLY A 290 13.70 2.86 -4.88
C GLY A 290 13.62 2.10 -6.20
N ASN A 291 14.73 2.05 -6.96
CA ASN A 291 14.87 1.07 -8.05
C ASN A 291 14.99 -0.34 -7.48
N ASN A 292 14.37 -1.31 -8.16
CA ASN A 292 14.50 -2.75 -7.89
C ASN A 292 14.21 -3.16 -6.44
N TYR A 293 13.18 -2.57 -5.87
CA TYR A 293 12.73 -2.90 -4.52
C TYR A 293 11.79 -4.11 -4.54
N PRO A 294 12.14 -5.25 -3.93
CA PRO A 294 11.42 -6.49 -4.18
C PRO A 294 10.18 -6.61 -3.29
N VAL A 295 9.10 -5.96 -3.74
CA VAL A 295 7.73 -6.21 -3.27
C VAL A 295 7.08 -7.20 -4.23
N ARG A 296 6.44 -8.25 -3.69
CA ARG A 296 5.69 -9.21 -4.48
C ARG A 296 4.20 -9.10 -4.17
N TYR A 297 3.45 -8.65 -5.16
CA TYR A 297 1.99 -8.68 -5.13
C TYR A 297 1.48 -10.05 -5.55
N VAL A 298 0.69 -10.70 -4.70
CA VAL A 298 0.08 -12.01 -4.95
C VAL A 298 -1.43 -11.84 -4.92
N PHE A 299 -2.07 -12.20 -6.03
CA PHE A 299 -3.50 -12.09 -6.17
C PHE A 299 -4.18 -13.45 -5.92
N ILE A 300 -5.12 -13.50 -4.97
CA ILE A 300 -5.79 -14.73 -4.55
C ILE A 300 -7.30 -14.58 -4.69
N ASN A 301 -7.86 -15.08 -5.79
CA ASN A 301 -9.31 -15.06 -5.99
C ASN A 301 -10.05 -16.27 -5.36
N ASN A 302 -9.35 -17.40 -5.25
CA ASN A 302 -9.80 -18.64 -4.62
C ASN A 302 -8.57 -19.52 -4.28
N MET A 303 -8.65 -20.42 -3.29
CA MET A 303 -7.53 -21.33 -3.00
C MET A 303 -7.50 -22.53 -3.94
N THR A 304 -6.97 -22.31 -5.15
CA THR A 304 -6.56 -23.35 -6.10
C THR A 304 -5.14 -23.82 -5.83
N SER A 305 -4.74 -24.98 -6.36
CA SER A 305 -3.34 -25.46 -6.25
C SER A 305 -2.35 -24.47 -6.86
N THR A 306 -2.73 -23.78 -7.94
CA THR A 306 -1.90 -22.75 -8.58
C THR A 306 -1.72 -21.53 -7.68
N ASN A 307 -2.81 -21.01 -7.09
CA ASN A 307 -2.72 -19.84 -6.21
C ASN A 307 -1.95 -20.18 -4.92
N ARG A 308 -2.13 -21.40 -4.38
CA ARG A 308 -1.32 -21.89 -3.25
C ARG A 308 0.17 -21.95 -3.60
N MET A 309 0.50 -22.45 -4.79
CA MET A 309 1.88 -22.52 -5.26
C MET A 309 2.48 -21.12 -5.46
N GLN A 310 1.72 -20.16 -6.00
CA GLN A 310 2.17 -18.77 -6.15
C GLN A 310 2.45 -18.12 -4.80
N MET A 311 1.55 -18.30 -3.83
CA MET A 311 1.72 -17.81 -2.45
C MET A 311 2.95 -18.45 -1.80
N ASN A 312 3.09 -19.79 -1.84
CA ASN A 312 4.26 -20.48 -1.31
C ASN A 312 5.57 -19.98 -1.95
N ARG A 313 5.61 -19.80 -3.28
CA ARG A 313 6.78 -19.27 -3.98
C ARG A 313 7.10 -17.83 -3.59
N ALA A 314 6.10 -17.01 -3.26
CA ALA A 314 6.33 -15.67 -2.76
C ALA A 314 7.04 -15.71 -1.42
N PHE A 315 6.52 -16.47 -0.45
CA PHE A 315 7.09 -16.56 0.89
C PHE A 315 8.46 -17.28 0.93
N GLN A 316 8.71 -18.22 0.01
CA GLN A 316 10.01 -18.92 -0.08
C GLN A 316 11.10 -18.11 -0.81
N ASP A 317 10.77 -16.99 -1.45
CA ASP A 317 11.71 -16.21 -2.23
C ASP A 317 12.55 -15.28 -1.33
N LYS A 318 13.81 -15.65 -1.12
CA LYS A 318 14.80 -14.89 -0.35
C LYS A 318 15.20 -13.57 -0.98
N ASN A 319 14.77 -13.27 -2.21
CA ASN A 319 14.96 -11.96 -2.80
C ASN A 319 13.73 -11.06 -2.61
N THR A 320 12.64 -11.55 -2.02
CA THR A 320 11.43 -10.77 -1.75
C THR A 320 11.45 -10.26 -0.32
N TYR A 321 11.43 -8.93 -0.12
CA TYR A 321 11.39 -8.32 1.22
C TYR A 321 9.96 -8.17 1.72
N PHE A 322 9.04 -7.78 0.84
CA PHE A 322 7.66 -7.53 1.20
C PHE A 322 6.72 -8.29 0.28
N ILE A 323 5.61 -8.78 0.83
CA ILE A 323 4.57 -9.48 0.09
C ILE A 323 3.25 -8.80 0.40
N CYS A 324 2.45 -8.51 -0.62
CA CYS A 324 1.04 -8.11 -0.44
C CYS A 324 0.13 -9.20 -0.99
N LEU A 325 -0.80 -9.66 -0.16
CA LEU A 325 -1.79 -10.67 -0.54
C LEU A 325 -3.14 -10.01 -0.82
N ASN A 326 -3.42 -9.69 -2.07
CA ASN A 326 -4.73 -9.15 -2.41
C ASN A 326 -5.72 -10.27 -2.73
N ASP A 327 -6.80 -10.38 -1.96
CA ASP A 327 -7.80 -11.39 -2.15
C ASP A 327 -9.10 -10.88 -2.82
N SER A 328 -9.24 -11.06 -4.14
CA SER A 328 -10.47 -10.73 -4.84
C SER A 328 -11.46 -11.91 -4.79
N ARG A 329 -12.26 -11.97 -3.75
CA ARG A 329 -13.09 -13.14 -3.42
C ARG A 329 -14.18 -13.40 -4.47
N THR A 330 -14.14 -14.54 -5.17
CA THR A 330 -15.15 -14.89 -6.20
C THR A 330 -15.86 -16.24 -6.05
N ALA A 331 -15.46 -17.13 -5.12
CA ALA A 331 -16.24 -18.31 -4.69
C ALA A 331 -15.53 -19.07 -3.56
N ASN A 332 -16.26 -19.91 -2.80
CA ASN A 332 -15.73 -20.87 -1.82
C ASN A 332 -14.88 -20.23 -0.68
N PHE A 333 -15.53 -19.33 0.06
CA PHE A 333 -14.96 -18.53 1.14
C PHE A 333 -14.14 -19.36 2.14
N GLU A 334 -14.75 -20.36 2.78
CA GLU A 334 -14.11 -21.15 3.85
C GLU A 334 -12.83 -21.84 3.38
N LYS A 335 -12.86 -22.44 2.17
CA LYS A 335 -11.68 -23.09 1.59
C LYS A 335 -10.56 -22.08 1.32
N THR A 336 -10.91 -20.88 0.86
CA THR A 336 -9.95 -19.82 0.57
C THR A 336 -9.30 -19.30 1.85
N THR A 337 -10.11 -18.92 2.83
CA THR A 337 -9.67 -18.48 4.16
C THR A 337 -8.77 -19.50 4.82
N LYS A 338 -9.20 -20.78 4.89
CA LYS A 338 -8.38 -21.85 5.46
C LYS A 338 -7.06 -22.01 4.71
N GLY A 339 -7.10 -21.95 3.37
CA GLY A 339 -5.92 -22.07 2.53
C GLY A 339 -4.88 -20.98 2.75
N ILE A 340 -5.33 -19.73 2.83
CA ILE A 340 -4.48 -18.56 3.09
C ILE A 340 -3.84 -18.75 4.46
N ARG A 341 -4.66 -19.00 5.49
CA ARG A 341 -4.18 -19.18 6.87
C ARG A 341 -3.20 -20.34 7.02
N ASP A 342 -3.47 -21.47 6.37
CA ASP A 342 -2.56 -22.62 6.37
C ASP A 342 -1.23 -22.24 5.71
N THR A 343 -1.23 -21.54 4.58
CA THR A 343 0.02 -21.12 3.93
C THR A 343 0.79 -20.08 4.74
N LEU A 344 0.11 -19.12 5.38
CA LEU A 344 0.74 -18.16 6.27
C LEU A 344 1.39 -18.84 7.48
N ARG A 345 0.70 -19.82 8.08
CA ARG A 345 1.24 -20.66 9.16
C ARG A 345 2.49 -21.40 8.70
N ASP A 346 2.41 -22.09 7.56
CA ASP A 346 3.52 -22.86 7.00
C ASP A 346 4.72 -21.93 6.73
N ALA A 347 4.49 -20.74 6.16
CA ALA A 347 5.51 -19.73 5.91
C ALA A 347 6.18 -19.25 7.21
N TYR A 348 5.39 -18.87 8.22
CA TYR A 348 5.91 -18.41 9.51
C TYR A 348 6.72 -19.49 10.26
N GLN A 349 6.32 -20.76 10.15
CA GLN A 349 7.00 -21.90 10.78
C GLN A 349 8.25 -22.38 10.02
N SER A 350 8.36 -22.08 8.73
CA SER A 350 9.48 -22.54 7.87
C SER A 350 10.80 -21.80 8.08
N VAL A 351 10.84 -20.84 9.01
CA VAL A 351 11.92 -19.89 9.25
C VAL A 351 12.63 -20.19 10.55
#